data_AF-A0A661YAL5-F1
#
_entry.id   AF-A0A661YAL5-F1
#
_cell.length_a   1.000
_cell.length_b   1.000
_cell.length_c   1.000
_cell.angle_alpha   90.00
_cell.angle_beta   90.00
_cell.angle_gamma   90.00
#
_symmetry.space_group_name_H-M   'P 1'
#
loop_
_entity.id
_entity.type
_entity.pdbx_description
1 polymer ?
#
loop_
_entity_poly.entity_id
_entity_poly.type
_entity_poly.pdbx_seq_one_letter_code
_entity_poly.pdbx_strand_id
1 'polypeptide(L)'
;MFKNKGLAFKLSLYLLTVTFAVLFALLYYNYVISRNLVLKDAQNDAQKLTELTVARIENVLQGVESIPLSLASVIENRDTVRFIGTRKVIENVLVKNPLIYGACIAFAPGIKEKDTTYFAPYLYSSGDSIIFKDLASDEYR
;
A
#
# COMPACT_ATOMS: atom_id res chain seq x y z
N MET A 1 32.54 21.43 56.20
CA MET A 1 31.71 21.89 57.33
C MET A 1 31.16 20.74 58.21
N PHE A 2 31.96 19.69 58.51
CA PHE A 2 31.47 18.47 59.22
C PHE A 2 32.48 17.88 60.22
N LYS A 3 33.17 18.70 61.02
CA LYS A 3 34.30 18.17 61.83
C LYS A 3 33.93 17.56 63.20
N ASN A 4 32.69 17.69 63.69
CA ASN A 4 32.27 17.13 64.99
C ASN A 4 30.91 16.40 64.93
N LYS A 5 30.79 15.29 64.20
CA LYS A 5 29.58 14.44 64.26
C LYS A 5 29.93 13.06 64.84
N GLY A 6 29.16 12.62 65.83
CA GLY A 6 29.37 11.37 66.57
C GLY A 6 29.35 10.14 65.68
N LEU A 7 29.97 9.05 66.14
CA LEU A 7 30.11 7.76 65.43
C LEU A 7 28.83 7.28 64.75
N ALA A 8 27.67 7.45 65.41
CA ALA A 8 26.36 7.11 64.86
C ALA A 8 26.03 7.84 63.54
N PHE A 9 26.37 9.12 63.42
CA PHE A 9 26.12 9.90 62.20
C PHE A 9 26.97 9.41 61.02
N LYS A 10 28.23 9.04 61.26
CA LYS A 10 29.08 8.46 60.22
C LYS A 10 28.53 7.11 59.74
N LEU A 11 28.10 6.26 60.67
CA LEU A 11 27.52 4.95 60.37
C LEU A 11 26.22 5.06 59.56
N SER A 12 25.28 5.93 59.97
CA SER A 12 24.05 6.17 59.21
C SER A 12 24.33 6.74 57.82
N LEU A 13 25.34 7.60 57.66
CA LEU A 13 25.72 8.15 56.36
C LEU A 13 26.25 7.05 55.43
N TYR A 14 27.11 6.14 55.94
CA TYR A 14 27.60 5.01 55.14
C TYR A 14 26.45 4.10 54.69
N LEU A 15 25.54 3.73 55.60
CA LEU A 15 24.38 2.90 55.26
C LEU A 15 23.51 3.57 54.19
N LEU A 16 23.19 4.86 54.37
CA LEU A 16 22.39 5.62 53.41
C LEU A 16 23.06 5.63 52.03
N THR A 17 24.37 5.87 51.99
CA THR A 17 25.12 5.96 50.73
C THR A 17 25.12 4.62 49.98
N VAL A 18 25.28 3.50 50.69
CA VAL A 18 25.22 2.16 50.10
C VAL A 18 23.82 1.86 49.58
N THR A 19 22.76 2.11 50.36
CA THR A 19 21.39 1.90 49.90
C THR A 19 21.08 2.75 48.67
N PHE A 20 21.49 4.01 48.68
CA PHE A 20 21.30 4.91 47.54
C PHE A 20 22.06 4.44 46.30
N ALA A 21 23.30 3.95 46.46
CA ALA A 21 24.09 3.41 45.37
C ALA A 21 23.45 2.16 44.74
N VAL A 22 22.94 1.23 45.56
CA VAL A 22 22.24 0.03 45.08
C VAL A 22 20.96 0.42 44.33
N LEU A 23 20.17 1.33 44.89
CA LEU A 23 18.91 1.79 44.28
C LEU A 23 19.19 2.52 42.95
N PHE A 24 20.22 3.37 42.93
CA PHE A 24 20.67 4.05 41.72
C PHE A 24 21.14 3.07 40.64
N ALA A 25 21.92 2.04 41.01
CA ALA A 25 22.37 1.02 40.08
C ALA A 25 21.20 0.23 39.48
N LEU A 26 20.21 -0.14 40.29
CA LEU A 26 19.00 -0.83 39.83
C LEU A 26 18.15 0.02 38.88
N LEU A 27 17.97 1.31 39.21
CA LEU A 27 17.26 2.25 38.35
C LEU A 27 17.99 2.49 37.04
N TYR A 28 19.31 2.68 37.10
CA TYR A 28 20.13 2.88 35.92
C TYR A 28 20.08 1.67 34.99
N TYR A 29 20.20 0.46 35.54
CA TYR A 29 20.11 -0.77 34.77
C TYR A 29 18.73 -0.95 34.10
N ASN A 30 17.65 -0.72 34.86
CA ASN A 30 16.30 -0.73 34.31
C ASN A 30 16.12 0.30 33.20
N TYR A 31 16.58 1.53 33.42
CA TYR A 31 16.47 2.60 32.43
C TYR A 31 17.16 2.24 31.11
N VAL A 32 18.38 1.68 31.18
CA VAL A 32 19.12 1.27 29.98
C VAL A 32 18.38 0.16 29.21
N ILE A 33 17.88 -0.86 29.91
CA ILE A 33 17.13 -1.95 29.27
C ILE A 33 15.81 -1.45 28.71
N SER A 34 15.00 -0.76 29.52
CA SER A 34 13.70 -0.23 29.09
C SER A 34 13.84 0.68 27.89
N ARG A 35 14.86 1.55 27.86
CA ARG A 35 15.13 2.41 26.70
C ARG A 35 15.41 1.59 25.44
N ASN A 36 16.21 0.54 25.53
CA ASN A 36 16.53 -0.30 24.38
C ASN A 36 15.32 -1.12 23.91
N LEU A 37 14.50 -1.62 24.84
CA LEU A 37 13.26 -2.32 24.51
C LEU A 37 12.26 -1.41 23.80
N VAL A 38 12.01 -0.22 24.34
CA VAL A 38 11.08 0.75 23.73
C VAL A 38 11.54 1.18 22.33
N LEU A 39 12.85 1.40 22.13
CA LEU A 39 13.38 1.73 20.80
C LEU A 39 13.23 0.57 19.81
N LYS A 40 13.48 -0.67 20.27
CA LYS A 40 13.34 -1.87 19.43
C LYS A 40 11.87 -2.13 19.07
N ASP A 41 10.96 -1.94 20.01
CA ASP A 41 9.53 -2.08 19.78
C ASP A 41 9.04 -1.02 18.80
N ALA A 42 9.44 0.25 18.98
CA ALA A 42 9.11 1.31 18.03
C ALA A 42 9.63 1.02 16.61
N GLN A 43 10.84 0.47 16.48
CA GLN A 43 11.38 0.05 15.19
C GLN A 43 10.57 -1.10 14.57
N ASN A 44 10.24 -2.13 15.35
CA ASN A 44 9.45 -3.26 14.89
C ASN A 44 8.04 -2.82 14.48
N ASP A 45 7.42 -1.92 15.22
CA ASP A 45 6.09 -1.40 14.89
C ASP A 45 6.09 -0.58 13.62
N ALA A 46 7.13 0.24 13.39
CA ALA A 46 7.32 0.96 12.13
C ALA A 46 7.49 0.00 10.93
N GLN A 47 8.26 -1.08 11.11
CA GLN A 47 8.42 -2.13 10.08
C GLN A 47 7.09 -2.82 9.77
N LYS A 48 6.37 -3.28 10.80
CA LYS A 48 5.04 -3.90 10.64
C LYS A 48 4.04 -2.97 9.98
N LEU A 49 4.02 -1.69 10.33
CA LEU A 49 3.14 -0.70 9.71
C LEU A 49 3.47 -0.53 8.22
N THR A 50 4.75 -0.56 7.87
CA THR A 50 5.22 -0.50 6.48
C THR A 50 4.75 -1.72 5.70
N GLU A 51 4.95 -2.93 6.25
CA GLU A 51 4.51 -4.19 5.63
C GLU A 51 2.98 -4.23 5.45
N LEU A 52 2.23 -3.81 6.46
CA LEU A 52 0.76 -3.71 6.37
C LEU A 52 0.33 -2.72 5.28
N THR A 53 1.06 -1.61 5.13
CA THR A 53 0.77 -0.62 4.09
C THR A 53 1.04 -1.19 2.70
N VAL A 54 2.16 -1.91 2.51
CA VAL A 54 2.47 -2.61 1.25
C VAL A 54 1.38 -3.63 0.92
N ALA A 55 1.03 -4.50 1.88
CA ALA A 55 -0.01 -5.50 1.69
C ALA A 55 -1.37 -4.85 1.35
N ARG A 56 -1.68 -3.69 1.93
CA ARG A 56 -2.91 -2.95 1.58
C ARG A 56 -2.88 -2.44 0.14
N ILE A 57 -1.75 -1.93 -0.34
CA ILE A 57 -1.57 -1.49 -1.73
C ILE A 57 -1.71 -2.70 -2.68
N GLU A 58 -1.02 -3.80 -2.38
CA GLU A 58 -1.08 -5.04 -3.17
C GLU A 58 -2.51 -5.58 -3.28
N ASN A 59 -3.26 -5.62 -2.18
CA ASN A 59 -4.66 -6.06 -2.20
C ASN A 59 -5.53 -5.21 -3.14
N VAL A 60 -5.34 -3.89 -3.15
CA VAL A 60 -6.07 -3.00 -4.07
C VAL A 60 -5.65 -3.25 -5.51
N LEU A 61 -4.35 -3.38 -5.78
CA LEU A 61 -3.82 -3.65 -7.12
C LEU A 61 -4.30 -5.00 -7.67
N GLN A 62 -4.24 -6.06 -6.86
CA GLN A 62 -4.65 -7.40 -7.25
C GLN A 62 -6.16 -7.48 -7.57
N GLY A 63 -6.97 -6.72 -6.83
CA GLY A 63 -8.40 -6.57 -7.12
C GLY A 63 -8.65 -5.91 -8.48
N VAL A 64 -7.87 -4.89 -8.82
CA VAL A 64 -7.96 -4.21 -10.13
C VAL A 64 -7.37 -5.05 -11.26
N GLU A 65 -6.28 -5.79 -11.03
CA GLU A 65 -5.58 -6.61 -12.03
C GLU A 65 -6.37 -7.84 -12.48
N SER A 66 -7.16 -8.44 -11.59
CA SER A 66 -7.97 -9.63 -11.92
C SER A 66 -9.02 -9.36 -13.02
N ILE A 67 -9.47 -8.11 -13.14
CA ILE A 67 -10.48 -7.66 -14.10
C ILE A 67 -9.97 -7.73 -15.55
N PRO A 68 -8.86 -7.06 -15.93
CA PRO A 68 -8.32 -7.16 -17.29
C PRO A 68 -7.87 -8.58 -17.65
N LEU A 69 -7.35 -9.38 -16.70
CA LEU A 69 -7.01 -10.79 -16.96
C LEU A 69 -8.25 -11.60 -17.35
N SER A 70 -9.33 -11.48 -16.58
CA SER A 70 -10.61 -12.14 -16.89
C SER A 70 -11.16 -11.67 -18.23
N LEU A 71 -11.06 -10.37 -18.50
CA LEU A 71 -11.52 -9.76 -19.75
C LEU A 71 -10.72 -10.28 -20.95
N ALA A 72 -9.39 -10.39 -20.83
CA ALA A 72 -8.52 -10.94 -21.86
C ALA A 72 -8.92 -12.39 -22.20
N SER A 73 -9.13 -13.26 -21.19
CA SER A 73 -9.57 -14.64 -21.42
C SER A 73 -10.93 -14.74 -22.13
N VAL A 74 -11.86 -13.81 -21.88
CA VAL A 74 -13.15 -13.75 -22.57
C VAL A 74 -12.98 -13.29 -24.02
N ILE A 75 -12.10 -12.32 -24.28
CA ILE A 75 -11.84 -11.74 -25.61
C ILE A 75 -11.06 -12.71 -26.51
N GLU A 76 -10.13 -13.48 -25.95
CA GLU A 76 -9.37 -14.50 -26.67
C GLU A 76 -10.25 -15.59 -27.28
N ASN A 77 -11.38 -15.89 -26.64
CA ASN A 77 -12.41 -16.79 -27.17
C ASN A 77 -13.23 -16.07 -28.26
N ARG A 78 -12.64 -16.05 -29.47
CA ARG A 78 -12.91 -15.19 -30.65
C ARG A 78 -14.38 -15.05 -31.11
N ASP A 79 -15.28 -15.93 -30.70
CA ASP A 79 -16.70 -15.87 -31.10
C ASP A 79 -17.51 -14.80 -30.33
N THR A 80 -17.05 -14.40 -29.14
CA THR A 80 -17.79 -13.46 -28.27
C THR A 80 -17.61 -11.99 -28.69
N VAL A 81 -16.43 -11.65 -29.22
CA VAL A 81 -16.02 -10.25 -29.49
C VAL A 81 -16.77 -9.65 -30.70
N ARG A 82 -17.21 -10.50 -31.64
CA ARG A 82 -17.97 -10.05 -32.81
C ARG A 82 -19.41 -9.65 -32.45
N PHE A 83 -19.94 -10.09 -31.31
CA PHE A 83 -21.38 -10.05 -31.00
C PHE A 83 -21.78 -9.03 -29.92
N ILE A 84 -20.90 -8.71 -28.96
CA ILE A 84 -21.30 -7.93 -27.76
C ILE A 84 -20.94 -6.43 -27.85
N GLY A 85 -20.07 -6.04 -28.80
CA GLY A 85 -19.57 -4.68 -28.89
C GLY A 85 -18.61 -4.38 -27.73
N THR A 86 -17.31 -4.39 -28.01
CA THR A 86 -16.22 -4.15 -27.04
C THR A 86 -16.47 -2.93 -26.14
N ARG A 87 -17.08 -1.87 -26.70
CA ARG A 87 -17.52 -0.67 -25.96
C ARG A 87 -18.42 -0.99 -24.77
N LYS A 88 -19.46 -1.82 -24.95
CA LYS A 88 -20.44 -2.12 -23.90
C LYS A 88 -19.86 -3.00 -22.80
N VAL A 89 -18.87 -3.85 -23.15
CA VAL A 89 -18.12 -4.63 -22.18
C VAL A 89 -17.26 -3.72 -21.30
N ILE A 90 -16.51 -2.79 -21.91
CA ILE A 90 -15.71 -1.81 -21.16
C ILE A 90 -16.60 -0.92 -20.29
N GLU A 91 -17.73 -0.45 -20.80
CA GLU A 91 -18.71 0.34 -20.05
C GLU A 91 -19.21 -0.41 -18.81
N ASN A 92 -19.61 -1.66 -18.96
CA ASN A 92 -20.04 -2.51 -17.84
C ASN A 92 -18.93 -2.72 -16.80
N VAL A 93 -17.66 -2.81 -17.22
CA VAL A 93 -16.52 -2.92 -16.31
C VAL A 93 -16.38 -1.64 -15.49
N LEU A 94 -16.48 -0.47 -16.11
CA LEU A 94 -16.38 0.82 -15.41
C LEU A 94 -17.54 1.06 -14.45
N VAL A 95 -18.77 0.75 -14.86
CA VAL A 95 -19.96 0.89 -13.99
C VAL A 95 -19.89 -0.03 -12.77
N LYS A 96 -19.39 -1.26 -12.93
CA LYS A 96 -19.31 -2.23 -11.83
C LYS A 96 -18.10 -2.03 -10.92
N ASN A 97 -17.07 -1.31 -11.37
CA ASN A 97 -15.80 -1.17 -10.66
C ASN A 97 -15.39 0.31 -10.53
N PRO A 98 -15.94 1.04 -9.53
CA PRO A 98 -15.70 2.48 -9.37
C PRO A 98 -14.24 2.83 -9.05
N LEU A 99 -13.41 1.85 -8.68
CA LEU A 99 -11.96 2.03 -8.50
C LEU A 99 -11.21 2.20 -9.83
N ILE A 100 -11.82 1.81 -10.95
CA ILE A 100 -11.22 1.93 -12.28
C ILE A 100 -11.67 3.25 -12.91
N TYR A 101 -10.72 4.15 -13.13
CA TYR A 101 -10.99 5.42 -13.80
C TYR A 101 -11.31 5.24 -15.29
N GLY A 102 -10.62 4.33 -15.98
CA GLY A 102 -10.82 4.08 -17.40
C GLY A 102 -10.21 2.75 -17.84
N ALA A 103 -10.66 2.26 -18.99
CA ALA A 103 -10.23 0.99 -19.54
C ALA A 103 -10.19 1.03 -21.07
N CYS A 104 -9.23 0.30 -21.65
CA CYS A 104 -8.98 0.24 -23.09
C CYS A 104 -8.85 -1.21 -23.55
N ILE A 105 -9.36 -1.51 -24.74
CA ILE A 105 -9.01 -2.73 -25.47
C ILE A 105 -8.39 -2.28 -26.80
N ALA A 106 -7.11 -2.53 -27.00
CA ALA A 106 -6.41 -2.18 -28.24
C ALA A 106 -6.02 -3.43 -29.02
N PHE A 107 -6.40 -3.49 -30.30
CA PHE A 107 -6.03 -4.61 -31.18
C PHE A 107 -4.80 -4.26 -32.01
N ALA A 108 -3.96 -5.26 -32.28
CA ALA A 108 -2.84 -5.05 -33.20
C ALA A 108 -3.36 -4.75 -34.63
N PRO A 109 -2.66 -3.89 -35.39
CA PRO A 109 -3.05 -3.60 -36.77
C PRO A 109 -2.96 -4.86 -37.64
N GLY A 110 -3.91 -5.03 -38.56
CA GLY A 110 -3.88 -6.11 -39.57
C GLY A 110 -4.49 -7.45 -39.15
N ILE A 111 -5.22 -7.55 -38.03
CA ILE A 111 -5.83 -8.80 -37.57
C ILE A 111 -7.05 -9.25 -38.44
N LYS A 112 -7.52 -8.45 -39.41
CA LYS A 112 -8.59 -8.85 -40.36
C LYS A 112 -8.38 -8.35 -41.80
N GLU A 113 -8.73 -9.21 -42.75
CA GLU A 113 -8.77 -8.99 -44.22
C GLU A 113 -9.81 -7.94 -44.71
N LYS A 114 -10.49 -7.20 -43.82
CA LYS A 114 -11.41 -6.12 -44.20
C LYS A 114 -11.46 -5.05 -43.10
N ASP A 115 -10.87 -3.89 -43.37
CA ASP A 115 -11.20 -2.57 -42.81
C ASP A 115 -11.24 -2.38 -41.28
N THR A 116 -10.49 -3.15 -40.50
CA THR A 116 -10.16 -2.77 -39.11
C THR A 116 -8.72 -2.29 -39.05
N THR A 117 -8.45 -1.15 -39.69
CA THR A 117 -7.07 -0.66 -39.86
C THR A 117 -6.44 -0.28 -38.53
N TYR A 118 -7.21 0.29 -37.59
CA TYR A 118 -6.82 0.52 -36.20
C TYR A 118 -8.10 0.58 -35.34
N PHE A 119 -8.20 -0.15 -34.23
CA PHE A 119 -9.35 -0.05 -33.31
C PHE A 119 -8.89 -0.21 -31.86
N ALA A 120 -9.07 0.85 -31.07
CA ALA A 120 -8.65 0.92 -29.67
C ALA A 120 -9.68 1.68 -28.83
N PRO A 121 -10.89 1.10 -28.60
CA PRO A 121 -11.91 1.71 -27.76
C PRO A 121 -11.39 1.93 -26.34
N TYR A 122 -11.35 3.20 -25.94
CA TYR A 122 -11.05 3.66 -24.60
C TYR A 122 -12.27 4.36 -24.01
N LEU A 123 -12.65 3.95 -22.80
CA LEU A 123 -13.69 4.62 -22.03
C LEU A 123 -13.10 5.07 -20.69
N TYR A 124 -13.52 6.24 -20.22
CA TYR A 124 -13.11 6.78 -18.93
C TYR A 124 -14.25 7.51 -18.24
N SER A 125 -14.20 7.52 -16.92
CA SER A 125 -15.13 8.24 -16.06
C SER A 125 -14.81 9.74 -16.07
N SER A 126 -15.83 10.56 -16.31
CA SER A 126 -15.77 12.02 -16.24
C SER A 126 -16.97 12.51 -15.44
N GLY A 127 -16.77 12.58 -14.12
CA GLY A 127 -17.83 12.85 -13.16
C GLY A 127 -18.89 11.75 -13.22
N ASP A 128 -20.13 12.13 -13.53
CA ASP A 128 -21.28 11.22 -13.62
C ASP A 128 -21.44 10.53 -14.98
N SER A 129 -20.51 10.79 -15.92
CA SER A 129 -20.61 10.30 -17.30
C SER A 129 -19.41 9.43 -17.70
N ILE A 130 -19.65 8.44 -18.56
CA ILE A 130 -18.58 7.65 -19.18
C ILE A 130 -18.35 8.20 -20.60
N ILE A 131 -17.14 8.71 -20.84
CA ILE A 131 -16.75 9.26 -22.13
C ILE A 131 -16.02 8.19 -22.94
N PHE A 132 -16.35 8.12 -24.23
CA PHE A 132 -15.71 7.22 -25.19
C PHE A 132 -14.71 8.00 -26.05
N LYS A 133 -13.55 7.39 -26.30
CA LYS A 133 -12.55 7.81 -27.29
C LYS A 133 -11.98 6.60 -28.01
N ASP A 134 -11.71 6.73 -29.30
CA ASP A 134 -10.94 5.73 -30.03
C ASP A 134 -9.48 6.16 -30.10
N LEU A 135 -8.60 5.48 -29.36
CA LEU A 135 -7.17 5.80 -29.30
C LEU A 135 -6.42 5.40 -30.57
N ALA A 136 -7.08 4.69 -31.48
CA ALA A 136 -6.55 4.30 -32.77
C ALA A 136 -6.91 5.28 -33.90
N SER A 137 -7.66 6.34 -33.58
CA SER A 137 -8.05 7.36 -34.55
C SER A 137 -6.87 8.20 -35.02
N ASP A 138 -6.96 8.74 -36.25
CA ASP A 138 -5.93 9.59 -36.84
C ASP A 138 -5.68 10.91 -36.06
N GLU A 139 -6.56 11.29 -35.13
CA GLU A 139 -6.37 12.45 -34.23
C GLU A 139 -5.17 12.29 -33.28
N TYR A 140 -4.70 11.07 -33.06
CA TYR A 140 -3.61 10.75 -32.13
C TYR A 140 -2.35 10.21 -32.83
N ARG A 141 -2.25 10.35 -34.16
CA ARG A 141 -1.09 9.94 -34.97
C ARG A 141 -0.05 11.04 -35.16
#